data_AF-A0A8J3BES0-F1
#
_entry.id   AF-A0A8J3BES0-F1
#
_cell.length_a   1.000
_cell.length_b   1.000
_cell.length_c   1.000
_cell.angle_alpha   90.00
_cell.angle_beta   90.00
_cell.angle_gamma   90.00
#
_symmetry.space_group_name_H-M   'P 1'
#
loop_
_entity.id
_entity.type
_entity.pdbx_description
1 polymer ?
#
loop_
_entity_poly.entity_id
_entity_poly.type
_entity_poly.pdbx_seq_one_letter_code
_entity_poly.pdbx_strand_id
1 'polypeptide(L)'
;MVGDYPPMSCAQIREGLSARLDGESDGYPAGVVDAHLAGCPACASWLTRAQRVTRVVRIRPAAVPDLTASVLAAVAADARSPRPAGALPGWRQILRLAVGVAAFGQLVIALPALLLGGAGLTGDLHTGREMASFDVALAVGFALAAWRPQRVRAVLPVALVLAALLAGTSLVDLVRAQAAPWQEVGHLVTVVQAALLWALGRAERHRAPAAATRPVAV
;
A
#
# COMPACT_ATOMS: atom_id res chain seq x y z
N MET A 1 31.44 50.94 -33.62
CA MET A 1 31.09 50.12 -34.79
C MET A 1 30.06 49.11 -34.34
N VAL A 2 28.77 49.41 -34.53
CA VAL A 2 27.66 48.49 -34.22
C VAL A 2 27.54 47.60 -35.45
N GLY A 3 27.94 46.34 -35.32
CA GLY A 3 27.85 45.36 -36.41
C GLY A 3 26.40 44.94 -36.60
N ASP A 4 25.91 45.07 -37.83
CA ASP A 4 24.63 44.50 -38.29
C ASP A 4 24.69 42.97 -38.19
N TYR A 5 24.32 42.43 -37.03
CA TYR A 5 24.03 41.01 -36.91
C TYR A 5 22.69 40.72 -37.60
N PRO A 6 22.62 39.76 -38.54
CA PRO A 6 21.33 39.32 -39.06
C PRO A 6 20.43 38.88 -37.90
N PRO A 7 19.09 39.05 -38.01
CA PRO A 7 18.18 38.73 -36.92
C PRO A 7 18.41 37.28 -36.45
N MET A 8 18.91 37.15 -35.22
CA MET A 8 19.29 35.88 -34.62
C MET A 8 18.11 34.93 -34.63
N SER A 9 18.28 33.78 -35.28
CA SER A 9 17.22 32.78 -35.39
C SER A 9 17.01 32.05 -34.05
N CYS A 10 15.80 31.54 -33.82
CA CYS A 10 15.52 30.69 -32.66
C CYS A 10 16.41 29.45 -32.62
N ALA A 11 16.88 28.95 -33.77
CA ALA A 11 17.78 27.80 -33.85
C ALA A 11 19.15 28.13 -33.22
N GLN A 12 19.74 29.25 -33.62
CA GLN A 12 21.03 29.74 -33.09
C GLN A 12 20.97 30.03 -31.58
N ILE A 13 19.85 30.58 -31.12
CA ILE A 13 19.65 30.83 -29.68
C ILE A 13 19.54 29.51 -28.90
N ARG A 14 18.85 28.50 -29.42
CA ARG A 14 18.75 27.19 -28.76
C ARG A 14 20.10 26.48 -28.69
N GLU A 15 20.93 26.61 -29.72
CA GLU A 15 22.29 26.07 -29.72
C GLU A 15 23.15 26.73 -28.63
N GLY A 16 23.15 28.07 -28.54
CA GLY A 16 23.86 28.79 -27.47
C GLY A 16 23.32 28.47 -26.07
N LEU A 17 22.00 28.25 -25.93
CA LEU A 17 21.40 27.81 -24.67
C LEU A 17 21.77 26.36 -24.31
N SER A 18 21.92 25.48 -25.31
CA SER A 18 22.43 24.12 -25.09
C SER A 18 23.86 24.16 -24.56
N ALA A 19 24.74 24.95 -25.19
CA ALA A 19 26.11 25.16 -24.73
C ALA A 19 26.14 25.66 -23.26
N ARG A 20 25.30 26.65 -22.92
CA ARG A 20 25.15 27.13 -21.52
C ARG A 20 24.72 26.02 -20.55
N LEU A 21 23.82 25.11 -20.96
CA LEU A 21 23.37 23.99 -20.11
C LEU A 21 24.48 22.95 -19.88
N ASP A 22 25.42 22.83 -20.82
CA ASP A 22 26.59 21.97 -20.71
C ASP A 22 27.76 22.64 -19.97
N GLY A 23 27.65 23.94 -19.67
CA GLY A 23 28.67 24.73 -18.98
C GLY A 23 29.69 25.38 -19.93
N GLU A 24 29.41 25.34 -21.23
CA GLU A 24 30.21 25.97 -22.28
C GLU A 24 29.74 27.40 -22.56
N SER A 25 30.58 28.19 -23.24
CA SER A 25 30.20 29.53 -23.68
C SER A 25 29.12 29.47 -24.76
N ASP A 26 28.14 30.36 -24.72
CA ASP A 26 27.10 30.46 -25.77
C ASP A 26 27.63 30.97 -27.13
N GLY A 27 28.86 31.49 -27.18
CA GLY A 27 29.49 32.00 -28.41
C GLY A 27 28.98 33.38 -28.85
N TYR A 28 28.20 34.08 -28.01
CA TYR A 28 27.59 35.37 -28.34
C TYR A 28 28.02 36.49 -27.38
N PRO A 29 27.96 37.77 -27.81
CA PRO A 29 28.16 38.89 -26.90
C PRO A 29 27.19 38.85 -25.71
N ALA A 30 27.66 39.33 -24.56
CA ALA A 30 26.88 39.32 -23.33
C ALA A 30 25.51 40.01 -23.51
N GLY A 31 24.45 39.36 -23.02
CA GLY A 31 23.08 39.89 -23.04
C GLY A 31 22.29 39.63 -24.33
N VAL A 32 22.91 39.17 -25.43
CA VAL A 32 22.19 38.89 -26.69
C VAL A 32 21.18 37.75 -26.54
N VAL A 33 21.61 36.66 -25.91
CA VAL A 33 20.74 35.50 -25.64
C VAL A 33 19.62 35.87 -24.67
N ASP A 34 19.94 36.67 -23.65
CA ASP A 34 18.98 37.08 -22.62
C ASP A 34 17.94 38.06 -23.17
N ALA A 35 18.34 38.97 -24.07
CA ALA A 35 17.43 39.85 -24.79
C ALA A 35 16.46 39.06 -25.69
N HIS A 36 16.92 38.01 -26.36
CA HIS A 36 16.03 37.14 -27.14
C HIS A 36 15.05 36.36 -26.26
N LEU A 37 15.48 35.87 -25.10
CA LEU A 37 14.60 35.20 -24.13
C LEU A 37 13.49 36.12 -23.61
N ALA A 38 13.77 37.41 -23.44
CA ALA A 38 12.77 38.41 -23.06
C ALA A 38 11.70 38.63 -24.14
N GLY A 39 12.05 38.47 -25.42
CA GLY A 39 11.15 38.68 -26.56
C GLY A 39 10.51 37.42 -27.17
N CYS A 40 11.01 36.22 -26.84
CA CYS A 40 10.60 34.98 -27.50
C CYS A 40 10.10 33.90 -26.51
N PRO A 41 8.78 33.71 -26.38
CA PRO A 41 8.21 32.71 -25.46
C PRO A 41 8.51 31.26 -25.89
N ALA A 42 8.72 31.01 -27.18
CA ALA A 42 9.08 29.70 -27.69
C ALA A 42 10.48 29.26 -27.23
N CYS A 43 11.44 30.18 -27.14
CA CYS A 43 12.78 29.89 -26.62
C CYS A 43 12.79 29.77 -25.09
N ALA A 44 12.01 30.59 -24.37
CA ALA A 44 11.85 30.47 -22.92
C ALA A 44 11.26 29.11 -22.51
N SER A 45 10.19 28.68 -23.18
CA SER A 45 9.56 27.37 -22.93
C SER A 45 10.45 26.18 -23.34
N TRP A 46 11.25 26.33 -24.40
CA TRP A 46 12.27 25.34 -24.76
C TRP A 46 13.32 25.20 -23.66
N LEU A 47 13.83 26.31 -23.12
CA LEU A 47 14.84 26.31 -22.06
C LEU A 47 14.33 25.62 -20.79
N THR A 48 13.10 25.93 -20.35
CA THR A 48 12.50 25.28 -19.18
C THR A 48 12.40 23.75 -19.35
N ARG A 49 12.03 23.28 -20.56
CA ARG A 49 11.97 21.85 -20.85
C ARG A 49 13.36 21.21 -20.85
N ALA A 50 14.34 21.86 -21.48
CA ALA A 50 15.72 21.39 -21.52
C ALA A 50 16.33 21.28 -20.11
N GLN A 51 16.16 22.31 -19.27
CA GLN A 51 16.59 22.29 -17.86
C GLN A 51 15.98 21.13 -17.06
N ARG A 52 14.71 20.81 -17.29
CA ARG A 52 14.03 19.69 -16.63
C ARG A 52 14.68 18.35 -16.99
N VAL A 53 14.97 18.13 -18.28
CA VAL A 53 15.65 16.90 -18.75
C VAL A 53 17.07 16.82 -18.19
N THR A 54 17.85 17.90 -18.30
CA THR A 54 19.23 17.95 -17.78
C THR A 54 19.28 17.66 -16.28
N ARG A 55 18.31 18.16 -15.50
CA ARG A 55 18.21 17.89 -14.06
C ARG A 55 17.97 16.42 -13.76
N VAL A 56 17.09 15.75 -14.50
CA VAL A 56 16.76 14.33 -14.31
C VAL A 56 17.95 13.44 -14.69
N VAL A 57 18.64 13.75 -15.79
CA VAL A 57 19.77 12.97 -16.29
C VAL A 57 21.03 13.15 -15.44
N ARG A 58 21.22 14.31 -14.81
CA ARG A 58 22.36 14.58 -13.92
C ARG A 58 22.21 14.03 -12.49
N ILE A 59 21.13 13.31 -12.18
CA ILE A 59 21.01 12.60 -10.91
C ILE A 59 22.03 11.46 -10.90
N ARG A 60 23.14 11.64 -10.19
CA ARG A 60 24.10 10.57 -9.90
C ARG A 60 23.81 9.99 -8.51
N PRO A 61 24.11 8.70 -8.30
CA PRO A 61 24.12 8.13 -6.95
C PRO A 61 25.08 8.96 -6.08
N ALA A 62 24.58 9.47 -4.96
CA ALA A 62 25.45 10.06 -3.95
C ALA A 62 26.32 8.95 -3.34
N ALA A 63 27.57 9.26 -3.00
CA ALA A 63 28.39 8.37 -2.19
C ALA A 63 27.77 8.34 -0.77
N VAL A 64 27.07 7.26 -0.45
CA VAL A 64 26.50 7.01 0.88
C VAL A 64 27.35 5.93 1.55
N PRO A 65 27.70 6.04 2.85
CA PRO A 65 28.43 5.00 3.56
C PRO A 65 27.69 3.66 3.50
N ASP A 66 28.44 2.56 3.35
CA ASP A 66 27.88 1.22 3.39
C ASP A 66 27.39 0.90 4.82
N LEU A 67 26.06 0.84 4.98
CA LEU A 67 25.41 0.54 6.24
C LEU A 67 25.15 -0.95 6.44
N THR A 68 25.53 -1.82 5.49
CA THR A 68 25.16 -3.25 5.50
C THR A 68 25.55 -3.93 6.80
N ALA A 69 26.79 -3.75 7.25
CA ALA A 69 27.28 -4.32 8.50
C ALA A 69 26.49 -3.81 9.72
N SER A 70 26.19 -2.50 9.76
CA SER A 70 25.45 -1.87 10.86
C SER A 70 24.00 -2.38 10.95
N VAL A 71 23.35 -2.58 9.80
CA VAL A 71 21.98 -3.11 9.71
C VAL A 71 21.96 -4.56 10.15
N LEU A 72 22.90 -5.39 9.66
CA LEU A 72 22.98 -6.80 10.05
C LEU A 72 23.27 -6.96 11.56
N ALA A 73 24.13 -6.12 12.12
CA ALA A 73 24.41 -6.12 13.55
C ALA A 73 23.16 -5.74 14.38
N ALA A 74 22.40 -4.72 13.95
CA ALA A 74 21.17 -4.31 14.60
C ALA A 74 20.10 -5.42 14.57
N VAL A 75 19.91 -6.09 13.42
CA VAL A 75 18.98 -7.22 13.29
C VAL A 75 19.38 -8.39 14.19
N ALA A 76 20.67 -8.71 14.26
CA ALA A 76 21.17 -9.79 15.11
C ALA A 76 21.03 -9.46 16.60
N ALA A 77 21.18 -8.19 17.00
CA ALA A 77 20.94 -7.73 18.36
C ALA A 77 19.45 -7.78 18.75
N ASP A 78 18.55 -7.40 17.84
CA ASP A 78 17.09 -7.54 18.05
C ASP A 78 16.68 -9.02 18.20
N ALA A 79 17.26 -9.90 17.39
CA ALA A 79 17.02 -11.34 17.49
C ALA A 79 17.50 -11.97 18.81
N ARG A 80 18.62 -11.46 19.37
CA ARG A 80 19.17 -11.92 20.65
C ARG A 80 18.53 -11.26 21.87
N SER A 81 17.76 -10.19 21.69
CA SER A 81 17.09 -9.52 22.80
C SER A 81 16.06 -10.49 23.39
N PRO A 82 16.21 -10.90 24.67
CA PRO A 82 15.22 -11.77 25.30
C PRO A 82 13.89 -11.04 25.30
N ARG A 83 12.89 -11.59 24.60
CA ARG A 83 11.52 -11.14 24.78
C ARG A 83 11.19 -11.40 26.25
N PRO A 84 10.78 -10.39 27.04
CA PRO A 84 10.44 -10.61 28.43
C PRO A 84 9.40 -11.72 28.51
N ALA A 85 9.80 -12.86 29.08
CA ALA A 85 8.92 -14.00 29.34
C ALA A 85 7.89 -13.53 30.38
N GLY A 86 6.71 -13.12 29.91
CA GLY A 86 5.66 -12.53 30.75
C GLY A 86 5.18 -11.14 30.34
N ALA A 87 5.75 -10.51 29.30
CA ALA A 87 5.13 -9.31 28.76
C ALA A 87 3.76 -9.66 28.16
N LEU A 88 2.72 -8.97 28.62
CA LEU A 88 1.37 -9.05 28.07
C LEU A 88 1.46 -8.95 26.53
N PRO A 89 0.75 -9.80 25.79
CA PRO A 89 0.76 -9.73 24.34
C PRO A 89 0.38 -8.31 23.93
N GLY A 90 1.27 -7.64 23.21
CA GLY A 90 0.96 -6.31 22.69
C GLY A 90 -0.34 -6.39 21.88
N TRP A 91 -1.14 -5.33 21.88
CA TRP A 91 -2.45 -5.25 21.21
C TRP A 91 -2.53 -5.93 19.83
N ARG A 92 -1.46 -5.84 19.02
CA ARG A 92 -1.35 -6.52 17.71
C ARG A 92 -1.37 -8.06 17.81
N GLN A 93 -0.67 -8.63 18.79
CA GLN A 93 -0.66 -10.08 19.01
C GLN A 93 -2.04 -10.57 19.48
N ILE A 94 -2.71 -9.78 20.32
CA ILE A 94 -4.10 -10.02 20.71
C ILE A 94 -5.00 -10.04 19.47
N LEU A 95 -4.91 -9.03 18.60
CA LEU A 95 -5.69 -8.98 17.36
C LEU A 95 -5.40 -10.17 16.43
N ARG A 96 -4.13 -10.59 16.29
CA ARG A 96 -3.78 -11.75 15.46
C ARG A 96 -4.34 -13.05 16.02
N LEU A 97 -4.25 -13.23 17.34
CA LEU A 97 -4.85 -14.38 18.02
C LEU A 97 -6.38 -14.36 17.87
N ALA A 98 -7.02 -13.21 18.06
CA ALA A 98 -8.46 -13.06 17.88
C ALA A 98 -8.92 -13.40 16.46
N VAL A 99 -8.25 -12.89 15.42
CA VAL A 99 -8.53 -13.25 14.02
C VAL A 99 -8.31 -14.75 13.80
N GLY A 100 -7.22 -15.31 14.33
CA GLY A 100 -6.90 -16.73 14.19
C GLY A 100 -7.94 -17.65 14.84
N VAL A 101 -8.37 -17.32 16.07
CA VAL A 101 -9.40 -18.06 16.80
C VAL A 101 -10.75 -17.95 16.10
N ALA A 102 -11.15 -16.75 15.64
CA ALA A 102 -12.38 -16.57 14.88
C ALA A 102 -12.37 -17.38 13.57
N ALA A 103 -11.25 -17.35 12.83
CA ALA A 103 -11.09 -18.12 11.60
C ALA A 103 -11.18 -19.64 11.85
N PHE A 104 -10.56 -20.10 12.93
CA PHE A 104 -10.64 -21.50 13.33
C PHE A 104 -12.07 -21.90 13.71
N GLY A 105 -12.79 -21.07 14.48
CA GLY A 105 -14.19 -21.30 14.80
C GLY A 105 -15.06 -21.39 13.55
N GLN A 106 -14.88 -20.46 12.59
CA GLN A 106 -15.59 -20.49 11.30
C GLN A 106 -15.28 -21.78 10.52
N LEU A 107 -14.02 -22.22 10.51
CA LEU A 107 -13.64 -23.48 9.85
C LEU A 107 -14.30 -24.70 10.51
N VAL A 108 -14.33 -24.77 11.85
CA VAL A 108 -14.98 -25.84 12.60
C VAL A 108 -16.48 -25.91 12.31
N ILE A 109 -17.14 -24.76 12.11
CA ILE A 109 -18.57 -24.69 11.76
C ILE A 109 -18.81 -25.11 10.30
N ALA A 110 -17.98 -24.64 9.36
CA ALA A 110 -18.18 -24.88 7.93
C ALA A 110 -17.80 -26.31 7.50
N LEU A 111 -16.83 -26.94 8.18
CA LEU A 111 -16.27 -28.22 7.76
C LEU A 111 -17.30 -29.38 7.80
N PRO A 112 -18.13 -29.55 8.84
CA PRO A 112 -19.20 -30.53 8.83
C PRO A 112 -20.22 -30.29 7.71
N ALA A 113 -20.56 -29.02 7.42
CA ALA A 113 -21.47 -28.70 6.34
C ALA A 113 -20.91 -29.10 4.97
N LEU A 114 -19.60 -28.90 4.77
CA LEU A 114 -18.90 -29.31 3.56
C LEU A 114 -18.82 -30.84 3.40
N LEU A 115 -18.45 -31.56 4.47
CA LEU A 115 -18.19 -32.99 4.43
C LEU A 115 -19.47 -33.85 4.48
N LEU A 116 -20.43 -33.44 5.32
CA LEU A 116 -21.64 -34.21 5.61
C LEU A 116 -22.87 -33.70 4.86
N GLY A 117 -22.77 -32.57 4.14
CA GLY A 117 -23.86 -32.05 3.31
C GLY A 117 -24.83 -31.10 4.02
N GLY A 118 -24.39 -30.39 5.06
CA GLY A 118 -25.19 -29.42 5.81
C GLY A 118 -26.25 -30.07 6.72
N ALA A 119 -26.32 -29.65 7.98
CA ALA A 119 -27.35 -30.10 8.93
C ALA A 119 -28.73 -29.45 8.65
N GLY A 120 -29.14 -29.38 7.39
CA GLY A 120 -30.43 -28.86 6.95
C GLY A 120 -31.24 -29.99 6.34
N LEU A 121 -32.25 -30.48 7.06
CA LEU A 121 -33.15 -31.56 6.65
C LEU A 121 -34.04 -31.22 5.42
N THR A 122 -33.75 -30.16 4.66
CA THR A 122 -34.64 -29.60 3.62
C THR A 122 -33.96 -28.85 2.45
N GLY A 123 -32.62 -28.83 2.33
CA GLY A 123 -31.91 -28.06 1.27
C GLY A 123 -31.19 -28.90 0.22
N ASP A 124 -30.93 -28.33 -0.97
CA ASP A 124 -30.11 -28.96 -2.02
C ASP A 124 -28.67 -29.15 -1.52
N LEU A 125 -28.23 -30.41 -1.46
CA LEU A 125 -26.89 -30.83 -1.04
C LEU A 125 -25.79 -30.20 -1.90
N HIS A 126 -26.07 -29.90 -3.16
CA HIS A 126 -25.11 -29.25 -4.05
C HIS A 126 -24.83 -27.81 -3.59
N THR A 127 -25.87 -26.99 -3.46
CA THR A 127 -25.77 -25.59 -2.99
C THR A 127 -25.18 -25.50 -1.59
N GLY A 128 -25.53 -26.44 -0.70
CA GLY A 128 -24.97 -26.50 0.66
C GLY A 128 -23.45 -26.72 0.66
N ARG A 129 -22.94 -27.62 -0.19
CA ARG A 129 -21.50 -27.86 -0.33
C ARG A 129 -20.77 -26.69 -0.98
N GLU A 130 -21.39 -26.06 -1.99
CA GLU A 130 -20.84 -24.87 -2.62
C GLU A 130 -20.66 -23.74 -1.59
N MET A 131 -21.71 -23.40 -0.84
CA MET A 131 -21.64 -22.37 0.20
C MET A 131 -20.61 -22.71 1.28
N ALA A 132 -20.60 -23.95 1.78
CA ALA A 132 -19.62 -24.38 2.77
C ALA A 132 -18.18 -24.31 2.24
N SER A 133 -17.95 -24.57 0.95
CA SER A 133 -16.62 -24.45 0.34
C SER A 133 -16.11 -23.00 0.31
N PHE A 134 -17.00 -22.04 0.05
CA PHE A 134 -16.68 -20.61 0.12
C PHE A 134 -16.33 -20.19 1.55
N ASP A 135 -17.10 -20.64 2.53
CA ASP A 135 -16.82 -20.34 3.95
C ASP A 135 -15.49 -20.93 4.42
N VAL A 136 -15.16 -22.15 4.01
CA VAL A 136 -13.86 -22.77 4.28
C VAL A 136 -12.74 -21.97 3.63
N ALA A 137 -12.89 -21.56 2.37
CA ALA A 137 -11.88 -20.75 1.67
C ALA A 137 -11.62 -19.41 2.37
N LEU A 138 -12.68 -18.73 2.83
CA LEU A 138 -12.59 -17.48 3.58
C LEU A 138 -11.91 -17.68 4.93
N ALA A 139 -12.30 -18.71 5.69
CA ALA A 139 -11.70 -19.05 6.97
C ALA A 139 -10.18 -19.29 6.84
N VAL A 140 -9.77 -20.04 5.81
CA VAL A 140 -8.35 -20.27 5.50
C VAL A 140 -7.65 -18.96 5.12
N GLY A 141 -8.28 -18.13 4.28
CA GLY A 141 -7.75 -16.81 3.90
C GLY A 141 -7.51 -15.90 5.10
N PHE A 142 -8.46 -15.86 6.05
CA PHE A 142 -8.34 -15.08 7.29
C PHE A 142 -7.28 -15.65 8.25
N ALA A 143 -7.19 -16.98 8.38
CA ALA A 143 -6.13 -17.61 9.16
C ALA A 143 -4.73 -17.32 8.59
N LEU A 144 -4.59 -17.34 7.25
CA LEU A 144 -3.36 -16.95 6.58
C LEU A 144 -3.03 -15.47 6.77
N ALA A 145 -4.02 -14.58 6.82
CA ALA A 145 -3.84 -13.18 7.16
C ALA A 145 -3.43 -12.99 8.64
N ALA A 146 -3.95 -13.79 9.57
CA ALA A 146 -3.52 -13.77 10.96
C ALA A 146 -2.04 -14.21 11.10
N TRP A 147 -1.65 -15.26 10.38
CA TRP A 147 -0.27 -15.76 10.39
C TRP A 147 0.70 -14.81 9.66
N ARG A 148 0.32 -14.28 8.51
CA ARG A 148 1.12 -13.32 7.74
C ARG A 148 0.37 -11.99 7.57
N PRO A 149 0.51 -11.06 8.52
CA PRO A 149 -0.35 -9.89 8.59
C PRO A 149 -0.10 -8.88 7.46
N GLN A 150 1.04 -9.01 6.75
CA GLN A 150 1.26 -8.35 5.47
C GLN A 150 0.14 -8.62 4.44
N ARG A 151 -0.53 -9.77 4.52
CA ARG A 151 -1.64 -10.16 3.64
C ARG A 151 -2.97 -9.53 4.03
N VAL A 152 -3.09 -8.93 5.23
CA VAL A 152 -4.34 -8.29 5.68
C VAL A 152 -4.80 -7.24 4.67
N ARG A 153 -3.87 -6.49 4.06
CA ARG A 153 -4.21 -5.48 3.04
C ARG A 153 -4.88 -6.07 1.79
N ALA A 154 -4.53 -7.30 1.41
CA ALA A 154 -5.10 -7.97 0.25
C ALA A 154 -6.50 -8.53 0.54
N VAL A 155 -6.71 -9.03 1.77
CA VAL A 155 -7.96 -9.73 2.14
C VAL A 155 -9.02 -8.78 2.72
N LEU A 156 -8.60 -7.65 3.30
CA LEU A 156 -9.49 -6.69 3.94
C LEU A 156 -10.63 -6.15 3.06
N PRO A 157 -10.42 -5.71 1.80
CA PRO A 157 -11.54 -5.19 0.99
C PRO A 157 -12.60 -6.27 0.72
N VAL A 158 -12.18 -7.51 0.46
CA VAL A 158 -13.09 -8.66 0.28
C VAL A 158 -13.90 -8.90 1.57
N ALA A 159 -13.23 -8.91 2.72
CA ALA A 159 -13.89 -9.10 4.02
C ALA A 159 -14.92 -7.99 4.33
N LEU A 160 -14.61 -6.73 4.00
CA LEU A 160 -15.52 -5.61 4.22
C LEU A 160 -16.75 -5.65 3.32
N VAL A 161 -16.56 -5.95 2.03
CA VAL A 161 -17.68 -6.11 1.09
C VAL A 161 -18.57 -7.26 1.51
N LEU A 162 -17.98 -8.40 1.85
CA LEU A 162 -18.71 -9.56 2.36
C LEU A 162 -19.52 -9.22 3.61
N ALA A 163 -18.89 -8.58 4.61
CA ALA A 163 -19.57 -8.18 5.83
C ALA A 163 -20.73 -7.19 5.57
N ALA A 164 -20.56 -6.25 4.64
CA ALA A 164 -21.62 -5.31 4.27
C ALA A 164 -22.80 -6.00 3.58
N LEU A 165 -22.53 -6.91 2.65
CA LEU A 165 -23.57 -7.69 1.96
C LEU A 165 -24.33 -8.57 2.94
N LEU A 166 -23.62 -9.32 3.80
CA LEU A 166 -24.24 -10.16 4.83
C LEU A 166 -25.07 -9.35 5.82
N ALA A 167 -24.56 -8.23 6.32
CA ALA A 167 -25.32 -7.36 7.21
C ALA A 167 -26.59 -6.81 6.54
N GLY A 168 -26.50 -6.47 5.25
CA GLY A 168 -27.65 -6.01 4.46
C GLY A 168 -28.71 -7.09 4.25
N THR A 169 -28.30 -8.30 3.86
CA THR A 169 -29.23 -9.42 3.65
C THR A 169 -29.85 -9.88 4.96
N SER A 170 -29.08 -9.98 6.04
CA SER A 170 -29.59 -10.31 7.38
C SER A 170 -30.60 -9.27 7.88
N LEU A 171 -30.34 -7.97 7.66
CA LEU A 171 -31.31 -6.93 7.99
C LEU A 171 -32.63 -7.10 7.22
N VAL A 172 -32.56 -7.45 5.93
CA VAL A 172 -33.76 -7.73 5.12
C VAL A 172 -34.52 -8.94 5.66
N ASP A 173 -33.84 -10.01 6.00
CA ASP A 173 -34.47 -11.24 6.53
C ASP A 173 -35.13 -11.00 7.89
N LEU A 174 -34.48 -10.21 8.76
CA LEU A 174 -35.01 -9.82 10.06
C LEU A 174 -36.26 -8.93 9.93
N VAL A 175 -36.23 -7.94 9.04
CA VAL A 175 -37.38 -7.05 8.76
C VAL A 175 -38.55 -7.84 8.16
N ARG A 176 -38.27 -8.88 7.36
CA ARG A 176 -39.29 -9.75 6.77
C ARG A 176 -39.74 -10.89 7.70
N ALA A 177 -39.17 -10.98 8.91
CA ALA A 177 -39.38 -12.07 9.86
C ALA A 177 -39.15 -13.48 9.25
N GLN A 178 -38.23 -13.58 8.28
CA GLN A 178 -37.92 -14.82 7.57
C GLN A 178 -36.82 -15.65 8.25
N ALA A 179 -36.08 -15.06 9.20
CA ALA A 179 -35.02 -15.73 9.95
C ALA A 179 -35.31 -15.71 11.46
N ALA A 180 -35.05 -16.83 12.12
CA ALA A 180 -34.97 -16.87 13.57
C ALA A 180 -33.62 -16.24 14.02
N PRO A 181 -33.57 -15.49 15.13
CA PRO A 181 -32.38 -14.75 15.54
C PRO A 181 -31.15 -15.64 15.81
N TRP A 182 -31.35 -16.93 16.06
CA TRP A 182 -30.27 -17.89 16.25
C TRP A 182 -29.59 -18.31 14.92
N GLN A 183 -30.28 -18.19 13.78
CA GLN A 183 -29.74 -18.50 12.44
C GLN A 183 -28.76 -17.42 11.97
N GLU A 184 -28.84 -16.21 12.53
CA GLU A 184 -27.96 -15.09 12.16
C GLU A 184 -26.62 -15.08 12.89
N VAL A 185 -26.41 -15.96 13.88
CA VAL A 185 -25.17 -16.03 14.66
C VAL A 185 -23.95 -16.34 13.78
N GLY A 186 -24.12 -17.13 12.71
CA GLY A 186 -23.06 -17.39 11.74
C GLY A 186 -22.61 -16.12 11.00
N HIS A 187 -23.56 -15.27 10.60
CA HIS A 187 -23.26 -14.01 9.91
C HIS A 187 -22.53 -13.02 10.82
N LEU A 188 -22.86 -13.01 12.11
CA LEU A 188 -22.19 -12.17 13.12
C LEU A 188 -20.69 -12.45 13.20
N VAL A 189 -20.28 -13.73 13.11
CA VAL A 189 -18.87 -14.14 13.15
C VAL A 189 -18.09 -13.48 12.01
N THR A 190 -18.63 -13.48 10.79
CA THR A 190 -17.98 -12.88 9.63
C THR A 190 -17.84 -11.36 9.75
N VAL A 191 -18.85 -10.68 10.29
CA VAL A 191 -18.80 -9.23 10.54
C VAL A 191 -17.74 -8.88 11.60
N VAL A 192 -17.71 -9.62 12.71
CA VAL A 192 -16.68 -9.48 13.75
C VAL A 192 -15.29 -9.72 13.16
N GLN A 193 -15.15 -10.72 12.29
CA GLN A 193 -13.88 -11.04 11.64
C GLN A 193 -13.38 -9.91 10.72
N ALA A 194 -14.27 -9.29 9.95
CA ALA A 194 -13.94 -8.12 9.15
C ALA A 194 -13.47 -6.93 10.01
N ALA A 195 -14.15 -6.68 11.15
CA ALA A 195 -13.76 -5.64 12.10
C ALA A 195 -12.38 -5.91 12.72
N LEU A 196 -12.09 -7.17 13.10
CA LEU A 196 -10.79 -7.58 13.62
C LEU A 196 -9.66 -7.41 12.58
N LEU A 197 -9.92 -7.78 11.32
CA LEU A 197 -8.96 -7.59 10.22
C LEU A 197 -8.72 -6.10 9.95
N TRP A 198 -9.75 -5.26 10.02
CA TRP A 198 -9.61 -3.81 9.87
C TRP A 198 -8.74 -3.21 11.00
N ALA A 199 -9.02 -3.59 12.25
CA ALA A 199 -8.24 -3.16 13.41
C ALA A 199 -6.77 -3.60 13.29
N LEU A 200 -6.53 -4.83 12.85
CA LEU A 200 -5.19 -5.36 12.60
C LEU A 200 -4.48 -4.57 11.50
N GLY A 201 -5.17 -4.28 10.39
CA GLY A 201 -4.64 -3.48 9.28
C GLY A 201 -4.28 -2.05 9.68
N ARG A 202 -5.05 -1.42 10.58
CA ARG A 202 -4.73 -0.10 11.15
C ARG A 202 -3.50 -0.16 12.06
N ALA A 203 -3.41 -1.16 12.93
CA ALA A 203 -2.27 -1.36 13.81
C ALA A 203 -0.95 -1.57 13.03
N GLU A 204 -1.00 -2.12 11.83
CA GLU A 204 0.18 -2.24 10.95
C GLU A 204 0.60 -0.90 10.32
N ARG A 205 -0.36 -0.05 9.94
CA ARG A 205 -0.07 1.26 9.33
C ARG A 205 0.60 2.22 10.32
N HIS A 206 0.15 2.22 11.58
CA HIS A 206 0.74 3.06 12.64
C HIS A 206 2.18 2.68 13.02
N ARG A 207 2.64 1.48 12.65
CA ARG A 207 4.00 1.00 12.92
C ARG A 207 4.99 1.27 11.79
N ALA A 208 4.54 1.75 10.63
CA ALA A 208 5.42 2.28 9.58
C ALA A 208 5.91 3.66 10.07
N PRO A 209 7.11 3.77 10.68
CA PRO A 209 7.50 4.99 11.37
C PRO A 209 8.04 6.01 10.37
N ALA A 210 7.88 7.26 10.75
CA ALA A 210 8.65 8.40 10.28
C ALA A 210 10.13 8.04 10.12
N ALA A 211 10.53 7.71 8.90
CA ALA A 211 11.91 7.86 8.44
C ALA A 211 12.16 9.36 8.24
N ALA A 212 12.14 10.14 9.32
CA ALA A 212 12.40 11.57 9.29
C ALA A 212 13.40 11.92 10.39
N THR A 213 14.63 12.13 9.92
CA THR A 213 15.65 13.02 10.48
C THR A 213 16.13 12.72 11.90
N ARG A 214 17.09 11.80 12.02
CA ARG A 214 18.20 12.02 12.96
C ARG A 214 19.20 12.94 12.25
N PRO A 215 19.62 14.08 12.85
CA PRO A 215 20.67 14.89 12.28
C PRO A 215 21.95 14.07 12.30
N VAL A 216 22.55 13.88 11.11
CA VAL A 216 23.92 13.41 11.00
C VAL A 216 24.79 14.58 11.45
N ALA A 217 25.38 14.47 12.65
CA ALA A 217 26.47 15.35 13.03
C ALA A 217 27.65 15.02 12.11
N VAL A 218 28.03 15.99 11.28
CA VAL A 218 29.28 16.01 10.51
C VAL A 218 30.34 16.67 11.39
#